data_AF-A0A2T1D9Q5-F1
#
_entry.id   AF-A0A2T1D9Q5-F1
#
_cell.length_a   1.000
_cell.length_b   1.000
_cell.length_c   1.000
_cell.angle_alpha   90.00
_cell.angle_beta   90.00
_cell.angle_gamma   90.00
#
_symmetry.space_group_name_H-M   'P 1'
#
loop_
_entity.id
_entity.type
_entity.pdbx_description
1 polymer ?
#
loop_
_entity_poly.entity_id
_entity_poly.type
_entity_poly.pdbx_seq_one_letter_code
_entity_poly.pdbx_strand_id
1 'polypeptide(L)'
;NHVALSSITIEGWVISKNSPPVAVEVIYNDLVLQQIAVDVHRPDVAEIYPLPGAEYSGFSAKVEVIGLSSQVELHLQVVLEDKSHVLIEVVHLQQGYDAVQDLNIAPEEQGILDDSHPDVGKTMINAIGNFPTESLNPQCQLLDALANKIKLKEQAHQAMLVLLKKLSVHDFYQQA
;
A
#
# COMPACT_ATOMS: atom_id res chain seq x y z
N ASN A 1 17.20 0.82 -13.70
CA ASN A 1 17.03 1.54 -12.43
C ASN A 1 15.69 1.15 -11.82
N HIS A 2 15.73 0.20 -10.89
CA HIS A 2 14.56 -0.35 -10.25
C HIS A 2 14.26 0.46 -8.99
N VAL A 3 13.07 1.07 -8.92
CA VAL A 3 12.66 1.83 -7.73
C VAL A 3 12.00 0.84 -6.77
N ALA A 4 12.82 0.21 -5.94
CA ALA A 4 12.35 -0.36 -4.69
C ALA A 4 11.67 0.76 -3.87
N LEU A 5 10.67 0.44 -3.05
CA LEU A 5 10.21 1.36 -2.02
C LEU A 5 11.42 1.71 -1.16
N SER A 6 12.00 2.88 -1.42
CA SER A 6 13.20 3.32 -0.72
C SER A 6 12.84 3.96 0.61
N SER A 7 11.60 4.41 0.74
CA SER A 7 11.16 5.13 1.92
C SER A 7 9.64 5.22 2.03
N ILE A 8 9.17 5.37 3.26
CA ILE A 8 7.81 5.76 3.61
C ILE A 8 7.84 7.09 4.37
N THR A 9 6.78 7.87 4.27
CA THR A 9 6.60 9.03 5.15
C THR A 9 5.70 8.63 6.31
N ILE A 10 6.17 8.86 7.53
CA ILE A 10 5.41 8.66 8.76
C ILE A 10 5.16 10.03 9.36
N GLU A 11 3.88 10.41 9.44
CA GLU A 11 3.46 11.68 9.97
C GLU A 11 2.18 11.52 10.80
N GLY A 12 2.03 12.40 11.78
CA GLY A 12 0.90 12.34 12.69
C GLY A 12 1.06 13.34 13.83
N TRP A 13 0.28 13.12 14.88
CA TRP A 13 0.37 13.88 16.12
C TRP A 13 0.03 12.97 17.29
N VAL A 14 0.59 13.28 18.45
CA VAL A 14 0.37 12.54 19.69
C VAL A 14 0.34 13.49 20.87
N ILE A 15 -0.60 13.26 21.78
CA ILE A 15 -0.73 13.97 23.05
C ILE A 15 -0.88 12.96 24.17
N SER A 16 -0.39 13.30 25.36
CA SER A 16 -0.51 12.47 26.55
C SER A 16 -0.90 13.33 27.75
N LYS A 17 -1.73 12.77 28.62
CA LYS A 17 -2.18 13.43 29.85
C LYS A 17 -1.19 13.30 31.00
N ASN A 18 -0.34 12.26 30.97
CA ASN A 18 0.47 11.85 32.12
C ASN A 18 1.90 12.39 32.03
N SER A 19 2.50 12.32 30.85
CA SER A 19 3.86 12.75 30.56
C SER A 19 3.93 13.21 29.11
N PRO A 20 4.59 14.33 28.80
CA PRO A 20 4.73 14.81 27.42
C PRO A 20 5.38 13.76 26.50
N PRO A 21 4.84 13.53 25.28
CA PRO A 21 5.54 12.79 24.25
C PRO A 21 6.77 13.55 23.78
N VAL A 22 7.90 12.86 23.63
CA VAL A 22 9.16 13.47 23.16
C VAL A 22 9.62 12.92 21.81
N ALA A 23 9.26 11.67 21.51
CA ALA A 23 9.59 11.05 20.24
C ALA A 23 8.61 9.93 19.84
N VAL A 24 8.57 9.62 18.56
CA VAL A 24 8.01 8.39 17.99
C VAL A 24 9.17 7.53 17.49
N GLU A 25 9.23 6.27 17.91
CA GLU A 25 10.19 5.29 17.41
C GLU A 25 9.52 4.36 16.41
N VAL A 26 10.22 4.14 15.30
CA VAL A 26 9.86 3.19 14.25
C VAL A 26 10.72 1.96 14.43
N ILE A 27 10.09 0.82 14.69
CA ILE A 27 10.77 -0.41 15.08
C ILE A 27 10.51 -1.51 14.06
N TYR A 28 11.56 -2.25 13.74
CA TYR A 28 11.52 -3.46 12.91
C TYR A 28 12.33 -4.56 13.57
N ASN A 29 11.74 -5.73 13.81
CA ASN A 29 12.39 -6.86 14.50
C ASN A 29 13.12 -6.43 15.79
N ASP A 30 12.41 -5.71 16.66
CA ASP A 30 12.92 -5.19 17.95
C ASP A 30 14.06 -4.16 17.84
N LEU A 31 14.41 -3.71 16.63
CA LEU A 31 15.41 -2.67 16.39
C LEU A 31 14.74 -1.35 16.05
N VAL A 32 15.11 -0.28 16.79
CA VAL A 32 14.70 1.08 16.45
C VAL A 32 15.42 1.50 15.16
N LEU A 33 14.66 1.56 14.06
CA LEU A 33 15.16 2.03 12.77
C LEU A 33 15.38 3.55 12.78
N GLN A 34 14.42 4.27 13.38
CA GLN A 34 14.46 5.72 13.43
C GLN A 34 13.67 6.25 14.63
N GLN A 35 14.20 7.30 15.25
CA GLN A 35 13.51 8.10 16.25
C GLN A 35 13.11 9.44 15.64
N ILE A 36 11.84 9.80 15.74
CA ILE A 36 11.23 10.99 15.15
C ILE A 36 10.83 11.92 16.29
N ALA A 37 11.32 13.16 16.29
CA ALA A 37 10.95 14.14 17.31
C ALA A 37 9.46 14.48 17.25
N VAL A 38 8.84 14.66 18.43
CA VAL A 38 7.49 15.22 18.55
C VAL A 38 7.63 16.72 18.86
N ASP A 39 7.83 17.51 17.81
CA ASP A 39 8.10 18.94 17.90
C ASP A 39 7.46 19.76 16.77
N VAL A 40 6.64 19.13 15.92
CA VAL A 40 5.96 19.83 14.82
C VAL A 40 4.79 20.63 15.37
N HIS A 41 4.76 21.91 15.03
CA HIS A 41 3.77 22.87 15.52
C HIS A 41 2.36 22.57 15.00
N ARG A 42 1.39 22.43 15.92
CA ARG A 42 -0.01 22.03 15.72
C ARG A 42 -0.97 22.83 16.61
N PRO A 43 -1.18 24.13 16.31
CA PRO A 43 -2.09 24.97 17.09
C PRO A 43 -3.55 24.50 17.00
N ASP A 44 -3.92 23.82 15.91
CA ASP A 44 -5.22 23.18 15.71
C ASP A 44 -5.47 22.06 16.73
N VAL A 45 -4.43 21.32 17.11
CA VAL A 45 -4.52 20.28 18.15
C VAL A 45 -4.65 20.94 19.53
N ALA A 46 -3.89 22.00 19.80
CA ALA A 46 -3.95 22.73 21.08
C ALA A 46 -5.29 23.43 21.32
N GLU A 47 -5.97 23.90 20.27
CA GLU A 47 -7.29 24.51 20.35
C GLU A 47 -8.35 23.50 20.84
N ILE A 48 -8.28 22.26 20.38
CA ILE A 48 -9.19 21.17 20.78
C ILE A 48 -8.76 20.55 22.12
N TYR A 49 -7.45 20.42 22.33
CA TYR A 49 -6.84 19.77 23.48
C TYR A 49 -5.90 20.75 24.19
N PRO A 50 -6.42 21.57 25.14
CA PRO A 50 -5.62 22.57 25.87
C PRO A 50 -4.77 21.91 26.97
N LEU A 51 -3.89 20.98 26.57
CA LEU A 51 -2.90 20.34 27.42
C LEU A 51 -1.53 20.99 27.20
N PRO A 52 -0.66 21.06 28.22
CA PRO A 52 0.69 21.57 28.04
C PRO A 52 1.44 20.83 26.93
N GLY A 53 2.00 21.57 25.97
CA GLY A 53 2.78 21.03 24.85
C GLY A 53 1.95 20.49 23.69
N ALA A 54 0.61 20.57 23.73
CA ALA A 54 -0.25 20.12 22.64
C ALA A 54 -0.01 20.90 21.34
N GLU A 55 0.49 22.13 21.43
CA GLU A 55 0.87 22.96 20.29
C GLU A 55 2.12 22.47 19.56
N TYR A 56 2.90 21.55 20.14
CA TYR A 56 4.05 20.88 19.52
C TYR A 56 3.88 19.35 19.55
N SER A 57 2.66 18.90 19.24
CA SER A 57 2.27 17.48 19.28
C SER A 57 2.53 16.71 17.98
N GLY A 58 2.91 17.40 16.91
CA GLY A 58 3.08 16.78 15.61
C GLY A 58 4.44 16.09 15.45
N PHE A 59 4.50 15.12 14.54
CA PHE A 59 5.73 14.50 14.07
C PHE A 59 5.62 14.23 12.56
N SER A 60 6.75 14.29 11.86
CA SER A 60 6.83 13.90 10.44
C SER A 60 8.26 13.53 10.10
N ALA A 61 8.46 12.35 9.54
CA ALA A 61 9.76 11.95 9.00
C ALA A 61 9.60 11.01 7.81
N LYS A 62 10.60 11.07 6.94
CA LYS A 62 10.83 10.07 5.90
C LYS A 62 11.71 8.97 6.49
N VAL A 63 11.20 7.75 6.46
CA VAL A 63 11.85 6.54 6.99
C VAL A 63 12.30 5.69 5.81
N GLU A 64 13.60 5.42 5.75
CA GLU A 64 14.16 4.54 4.72
C GLU A 64 13.88 3.09 5.08
N VAL A 65 13.35 2.33 4.12
CA VAL A 65 12.99 0.90 4.28
C VAL A 65 13.74 0.02 3.29
N ILE A 66 14.87 0.51 2.78
CA ILE A 66 15.72 -0.19 1.82
C ILE A 66 16.29 -1.45 2.48
N GLY A 67 16.15 -2.59 1.80
CA GLY A 67 16.71 -3.87 2.26
C GLY A 67 15.86 -4.61 3.30
N LEU A 68 14.67 -4.09 3.64
CA LEU A 68 13.69 -4.86 4.40
C LEU A 68 13.03 -5.93 3.49
N SER A 69 12.49 -6.98 4.11
CA SER A 69 11.80 -8.08 3.41
C SER A 69 10.59 -7.59 2.60
N SER A 70 10.12 -8.39 1.63
CA SER A 70 8.93 -8.07 0.81
C SER A 70 7.64 -7.92 1.61
N GLN A 71 7.61 -8.44 2.84
CA GLN A 71 6.61 -8.16 3.86
C GLN A 71 7.33 -7.59 5.08
N VAL A 72 6.91 -6.40 5.52
CA VAL A 72 7.49 -5.69 6.65
C VAL A 72 6.39 -5.38 7.65
N GLU A 73 6.65 -5.67 8.91
CA GLU A 73 5.84 -5.23 10.04
C GLU A 73 6.65 -4.17 10.81
N LEU A 74 6.14 -2.95 10.87
CA LEU A 74 6.76 -1.86 11.62
C LEU A 74 5.92 -1.54 12.85
N HIS A 75 6.56 -1.44 14.02
CA HIS A 75 5.90 -1.00 15.24
C HIS A 75 6.20 0.48 15.43
N LEU A 76 5.15 1.26 15.70
CA LEU A 76 5.24 2.66 16.07
C LEU A 76 4.96 2.80 17.55
N GLN A 77 5.97 3.20 18.31
CA GLN A 77 5.81 3.50 19.73
C GLN A 77 6.18 4.94 20.04
N VAL A 78 5.51 5.53 21.03
CA VAL A 78 5.87 6.83 21.55
C VAL A 78 6.72 6.69 22.80
N VAL A 79 7.78 7.48 22.84
CA VAL A 79 8.63 7.70 24.01
C VAL A 79 8.09 8.93 24.72
N LEU A 80 7.77 8.78 26.00
CA LEU A 80 7.37 9.89 26.87
C LEU A 80 8.60 10.45 27.64
N GLU A 81 8.49 11.66 28.14
CA GLU A 81 9.55 12.31 28.95
C GLU A 81 9.97 11.48 30.18
N ASP A 82 9.04 10.73 30.79
CA ASP A 82 9.30 9.79 31.88
C ASP A 82 10.01 8.49 31.44
N LYS A 83 10.37 8.38 30.15
CA LYS A 83 11.01 7.23 29.48
C LYS A 83 10.12 6.01 29.32
N SER A 84 8.82 6.12 29.60
CA SER A 84 7.89 5.07 29.25
C SER A 84 7.67 5.01 27.73
N HIS A 85 7.34 3.81 27.25
CA HIS A 85 7.08 3.53 25.84
C HIS A 85 5.64 3.05 25.70
N VAL A 86 4.92 3.58 24.72
CA VAL A 86 3.53 3.22 24.43
C VAL A 86 3.42 2.86 22.96
N LEU A 87 3.08 1.61 22.65
CA LEU A 87 2.75 1.19 21.28
C LEU A 87 1.49 1.92 20.82
N ILE A 88 1.58 2.59 19.68
CA ILE A 88 0.45 3.31 19.06
C ILE A 88 -0.12 2.49 17.92
N GLU A 89 0.73 1.98 17.02
CA GLU A 89 0.27 1.36 15.78
C GLU A 89 1.24 0.28 15.28
N VAL A 90 0.70 -0.69 14.53
CA VAL A 90 1.48 -1.69 13.79
C VAL A 90 1.19 -1.54 12.29
N VAL A 91 2.21 -1.12 11.53
CA VAL A 91 2.09 -0.86 10.10
C VAL A 91 2.60 -2.07 9.32
N HIS A 92 1.73 -2.66 8.51
CA HIS A 92 2.08 -3.78 7.63
C HIS A 92 2.30 -3.25 6.22
N LEU A 93 3.53 -3.38 5.73
CA LEU A 93 3.91 -3.01 4.37
C LEU A 93 4.13 -4.28 3.56
N GLN A 94 3.56 -4.31 2.36
CA GLN A 94 3.90 -5.31 1.37
C GLN A 94 4.51 -4.58 0.18
N GLN A 95 5.71 -5.00 -0.22
CA GLN A 95 6.31 -4.52 -1.44
C GLN A 95 5.39 -4.91 -2.59
N GLY A 96 4.95 -3.92 -3.38
CA GLY A 96 4.18 -4.17 -4.59
C GLY A 96 4.98 -5.07 -5.52
N TYR A 97 4.37 -6.17 -5.96
CA TYR A 97 4.94 -7.12 -6.90
C TYR A 97 5.33 -6.42 -8.20
N ASP A 98 6.63 -6.36 -8.51
CA ASP A 98 7.11 -5.88 -9.80
C ASP A 98 7.35 -7.10 -10.70
N ALA A 99 6.29 -7.50 -11.41
CA ALA A 99 6.23 -8.74 -12.20
C ALA A 99 7.41 -8.94 -13.17
N VAL A 100 8.03 -7.84 -13.60
CA VAL A 100 9.14 -7.86 -14.55
C VAL A 100 10.47 -8.27 -13.89
N GLN A 101 10.65 -7.97 -12.60
CA GLN A 101 11.90 -8.25 -11.89
C GLN A 101 11.95 -9.68 -11.33
N ASP A 102 10.88 -10.12 -10.67
CA ASP A 102 10.89 -11.38 -9.93
C ASP A 102 10.77 -12.62 -10.84
N LEU A 103 10.26 -12.44 -12.06
CA LEU A 103 10.17 -13.50 -13.05
C LEU A 103 11.42 -13.64 -13.93
N ASN A 104 12.44 -12.79 -13.74
CA ASN A 104 13.68 -12.76 -14.53
C ASN A 104 13.39 -12.82 -16.05
N ILE A 105 12.37 -12.08 -16.47
CA ILE A 105 11.89 -12.05 -17.86
C ILE A 105 12.94 -11.33 -18.70
N ALA A 106 13.48 -12.02 -19.69
CA ALA A 106 14.53 -11.47 -20.55
C ALA A 106 14.04 -10.16 -21.22
N PRO A 107 14.90 -9.18 -21.50
CA PRO A 107 14.49 -7.89 -22.09
C PRO A 107 13.60 -8.03 -23.34
N GLU A 108 13.84 -9.05 -24.14
CA GLU A 108 13.05 -9.45 -25.31
C GLU A 108 11.62 -9.92 -25.00
N GLU A 109 11.37 -10.38 -23.77
CA GLU A 109 10.08 -10.86 -23.26
C GLU A 109 9.34 -9.80 -22.43
N GLN A 110 9.94 -8.62 -22.19
CA GLN A 110 9.30 -7.50 -21.48
C GLN A 110 8.10 -6.90 -22.25
N GLY A 111 7.96 -7.20 -23.55
CA GLY A 111 6.76 -6.90 -24.35
C GLY A 111 5.54 -7.78 -24.05
N ILE A 112 5.66 -8.78 -23.17
CA ILE A 112 4.61 -9.78 -22.90
C ILE A 112 3.57 -9.28 -21.87
N LEU A 113 3.90 -8.26 -21.08
CA LEU A 113 3.02 -7.66 -20.06
C LEU A 113 2.46 -6.28 -20.46
N ASP A 114 2.78 -5.80 -21.66
CA ASP A 114 2.09 -4.65 -22.25
C ASP A 114 0.62 -5.05 -22.53
N ASP A 115 -0.34 -4.34 -21.94
CA ASP A 115 -1.78 -4.55 -22.18
C ASP A 115 -2.16 -4.36 -23.67
N SER A 116 -1.24 -3.87 -24.49
CA SER A 116 -1.32 -3.82 -25.95
C SER A 116 -1.07 -5.19 -26.63
N HIS A 117 -0.57 -6.19 -25.91
CA HIS A 117 -0.32 -7.53 -26.44
C HIS A 117 -1.65 -8.32 -26.52
N PRO A 118 -2.04 -8.86 -27.70
CA PRO A 118 -3.41 -9.35 -27.93
C PRO A 118 -3.81 -10.61 -27.14
N ASP A 119 -2.89 -11.23 -26.39
CA ASP A 119 -3.14 -12.54 -25.76
C ASP A 119 -2.51 -12.72 -24.37
N VAL A 120 -2.38 -11.64 -23.58
CA VAL A 120 -1.83 -11.66 -22.20
C VAL A 120 -2.53 -12.71 -21.34
N GLY A 121 -3.85 -12.92 -21.51
CA GLY A 121 -4.62 -13.93 -20.80
C GLY A 121 -4.18 -15.37 -21.05
N LYS A 122 -3.95 -15.77 -22.31
CA LYS A 122 -3.44 -17.12 -22.63
C LYS A 122 -1.99 -17.29 -22.18
N THR A 123 -1.23 -16.22 -22.21
CA THR A 123 0.17 -16.24 -21.78
C THR A 123 0.29 -16.45 -20.27
N MET A 124 -0.57 -15.81 -19.47
CA MET A 124 -0.68 -16.08 -18.04
C MET A 124 -1.11 -17.53 -17.74
N ILE A 125 -2.05 -18.09 -18.52
CA ILE A 125 -2.49 -19.49 -18.36
C ILE A 125 -1.34 -20.47 -18.64
N ASN A 126 -0.56 -20.24 -19.71
CA ASN A 126 0.59 -21.08 -20.03
C ASN A 126 1.69 -20.99 -18.98
N ALA A 127 1.93 -19.80 -18.42
CA ALA A 127 2.91 -19.60 -17.34
C ALA A 127 2.52 -20.38 -16.07
N ILE A 128 1.23 -20.42 -15.70
CA ILE A 128 0.73 -21.18 -14.54
C ILE A 128 1.07 -22.68 -14.68
N GLY A 129 0.95 -23.25 -15.89
CA GLY A 129 1.24 -24.66 -16.15
C GLY A 129 2.71 -25.07 -16.06
N ASN A 130 3.64 -24.10 -16.06
CA ASN A 130 5.09 -24.34 -16.05
C ASN A 130 5.74 -24.24 -14.66
N PHE A 131 4.96 -23.93 -13.60
CA PHE A 131 5.50 -23.85 -12.25
C PHE A 131 5.71 -25.25 -11.64
N PRO A 132 6.83 -25.50 -10.93
CA PRO A 132 7.00 -26.71 -10.13
C PRO A 132 5.93 -26.77 -9.03
N THR A 133 5.34 -27.95 -8.81
CA THR A 133 4.17 -28.17 -7.92
C THR A 133 4.39 -27.83 -6.45
N GLU A 134 5.63 -27.55 -6.03
CA GLU A 134 5.99 -27.19 -4.66
C GLU A 134 5.90 -25.67 -4.39
N SER A 135 5.72 -24.85 -5.43
CA SER A 135 5.62 -23.39 -5.33
C SER A 135 4.17 -22.92 -5.41
N LEU A 136 3.41 -23.13 -4.33
CA LEU A 136 1.98 -22.82 -4.26
C LEU A 136 1.67 -21.31 -4.20
N ASN A 137 2.55 -20.52 -3.60
CA ASN A 137 2.30 -19.09 -3.39
C ASN A 137 2.28 -18.27 -4.71
N PRO A 138 3.22 -18.47 -5.66
CA PRO A 138 3.20 -17.76 -6.94
C PRO A 138 2.05 -18.20 -7.87
N GLN A 139 1.68 -19.48 -7.82
CA GLN A 139 0.53 -20.00 -8.58
C GLN A 139 -0.77 -19.35 -8.10
N CYS A 140 -0.98 -19.22 -6.78
CA CYS A 140 -2.14 -18.54 -6.21
C CYS A 140 -2.22 -17.06 -6.62
N GLN A 141 -1.09 -16.35 -6.61
CA GLN A 141 -1.05 -14.92 -6.96
C GLN A 141 -1.35 -14.66 -8.44
N LEU A 142 -0.83 -15.49 -9.35
CA LEU A 142 -1.16 -15.41 -10.77
C LEU A 142 -2.63 -15.75 -11.06
N LEU A 143 -3.19 -16.71 -10.33
CA LEU A 143 -4.61 -17.04 -10.40
C LEU A 143 -5.48 -15.87 -9.90
N ASP A 144 -5.09 -15.19 -8.82
CA ASP A 144 -5.79 -14.03 -8.30
C ASP A 144 -5.73 -12.84 -9.27
N ALA A 145 -4.57 -12.58 -9.87
CA ALA A 145 -4.40 -11.54 -10.89
C ALA A 145 -5.26 -11.82 -12.13
N LEU A 146 -5.32 -13.07 -12.58
CA LEU A 146 -6.16 -13.51 -13.70
C LEU A 146 -7.65 -13.38 -13.35
N ALA A 147 -8.06 -13.81 -12.15
CA ALA A 147 -9.43 -13.69 -11.66
C ALA A 147 -9.88 -12.22 -11.59
N ASN A 148 -9.01 -11.33 -11.13
CA ASN A 148 -9.28 -9.88 -11.09
C ASN A 148 -9.43 -9.28 -12.48
N LYS A 149 -8.58 -9.66 -13.46
CA LYS A 149 -8.74 -9.21 -14.86
C LYS A 149 -10.04 -9.71 -15.49
N ILE A 150 -10.45 -10.96 -15.23
CA ILE A 150 -11.74 -11.50 -15.70
C ILE A 150 -12.90 -10.69 -15.10
N LYS A 151 -12.86 -10.44 -13.78
CA LYS A 151 -13.89 -9.66 -13.08
C LYS A 151 -14.01 -8.23 -13.62
N LEU A 152 -12.89 -7.57 -13.92
CA LEU A 152 -12.90 -6.22 -14.48
C LEU A 152 -13.53 -6.18 -15.88
N LYS A 153 -13.23 -7.17 -16.74
CA LYS A 153 -13.87 -7.30 -18.06
C LYS A 153 -15.38 -7.51 -17.94
N GLU A 154 -15.82 -8.36 -17.02
CA GLU A 154 -17.25 -8.59 -16.77
C GLU A 154 -17.95 -7.29 -16.29
N GLN A 155 -17.33 -6.55 -15.38
CA GLN A 155 -17.88 -5.27 -14.90
C GLN A 155 -18.00 -4.23 -16.03
N ALA A 156 -17.00 -4.13 -16.90
CA ALA A 156 -17.06 -3.24 -18.07
C ALA A 156 -18.18 -3.66 -19.05
N HIS A 157 -18.34 -4.96 -19.28
CA HIS A 157 -19.43 -5.50 -20.10
C HIS A 157 -20.81 -5.17 -19.50
N GLN A 158 -21.00 -5.39 -18.19
CA GLN A 158 -22.24 -5.05 -17.50
C GLN A 158 -22.54 -3.55 -17.53
N ALA A 159 -21.53 -2.70 -17.33
CA ALA A 159 -21.67 -1.25 -17.45
C ALA A 159 -22.13 -0.83 -18.86
N MET A 160 -21.57 -1.45 -19.89
CA MET A 160 -21.97 -1.22 -21.29
C MET A 160 -23.41 -1.68 -21.56
N LEU A 161 -23.82 -2.85 -21.05
CA LEU A 161 -25.21 -3.32 -21.18
C LEU A 161 -26.20 -2.38 -20.49
N VAL A 162 -25.86 -1.82 -19.33
CA VAL A 162 -26.68 -0.81 -18.64
C VAL A 162 -26.80 0.47 -19.48
N LEU A 163 -25.69 0.93 -20.08
CA LEU A 163 -25.67 2.07 -20.98
C LEU A 163 -26.55 1.84 -22.22
N LEU A 164 -26.43 0.69 -22.87
CA LEU A 164 -27.24 0.32 -24.04
C LEU A 164 -28.73 0.22 -23.70
N LYS A 165 -29.09 -0.32 -22.53
CA LYS A 165 -30.49 -0.30 -22.05
C LYS A 165 -31.01 1.12 -21.83
N LYS A 166 -30.20 2.01 -21.26
CA LYS A 166 -30.60 3.42 -21.06
C LYS A 166 -30.82 4.15 -22.39
N LEU A 167 -29.94 3.93 -23.37
CA LEU A 167 -30.08 4.49 -24.71
C LEU A 167 -31.34 3.96 -25.42
N SER A 168 -31.58 2.64 -25.35
CA SER A 168 -32.80 2.02 -25.91
C SER A 168 -34.10 2.54 -25.27
N VAL A 169 -34.10 2.85 -23.97
CA VAL A 169 -35.26 3.47 -23.29
C VAL A 169 -35.39 4.95 -23.67
N HIS A 170 -34.29 5.68 -23.80
CA HIS A 170 -34.31 7.09 -24.20
C HIS A 170 -34.82 7.27 -25.64
N ASP A 171 -34.46 6.39 -26.56
CA ASP A 171 -34.93 6.45 -27.95
C ASP A 171 -36.43 6.14 -28.08
N PHE A 172 -36.99 5.33 -27.17
CA PHE A 172 -38.44 5.03 -27.12
C PHE A 172 -39.27 6.23 -26.61
N TYR A 173 -38.71 7.06 -25.73
CA TYR A 173 -39.39 8.26 -25.20
C TYR A 173 -39.29 9.50 -26.12
N GLN A 174 -38.42 9.48 -27.14
CA GLN A 174 -38.30 10.57 -28.12
C GLN A 174 -39.12 10.33 -29.40
N GLN A 175 -39.75 9.17 -29.55
CA GLN A 175 -40.57 8.80 -30.71
C GLN A 175 -42.05 8.53 -30.39
N ALA A 176 -42.48 8.70 -29.13
CA ALA A 176 -43.88 8.64 -28.69
C ALA A 176 -44.40 10.05 -28.38
#